data_AF-A0AAD9Q7V7-F1
#
_entry.id   AF-A0AAD9Q7V7-F1
#
_cell.length_a   1.000
_cell.length_b   1.000
_cell.length_c   1.000
_cell.angle_alpha   90.00
_cell.angle_beta   90.00
_cell.angle_gamma   90.00
#
_symmetry.space_group_name_H-M   'P 1'
#
loop_
_entity.id
_entity.type
_entity.pdbx_description
1 polymer ?
#
loop_
_entity_poly.entity_id
_entity_poly.type
_entity_poly.pdbx_seq_one_letter_code
_entity_poly.pdbx_strand_id
1 'polypeptide(L)'
;RDHVFQLYRGERTLHQDVLVSPRALVGKSLRFSGYQIAHSILGFLCLLVPIVVTAFIAGWVSAFSYNPLIQQMLKWLEEVALGFLPTVVLSFLLWLFQLFLAFFVFCDRDLPDITITVDNRQLFSIASYFFFFFNIILGFLAGLFRILKGLLLGVIFMARIDQPVLMQGYQTWDKAFVAYLGFLNVLVAHSHPVMLVFCHLLINRNSDSGLKESFPQTVSSGASREENYREEIVRRRRLARFSQKAANRWLLALMLLRNPSLLRYRRQGGAMTRIVDMRSASINSVLEFAIS
;
A
#
# COMPACT_ATOMS: atom_id res chain seq x y z
N ARG A 1 7.43 2.09 -3.15
CA ARG A 1 7.82 0.71 -3.58
C ARG A 1 7.04 -0.32 -2.78
N ASP A 2 6.98 -0.19 -1.46
CA ASP A 2 6.24 -1.12 -0.60
C ASP A 2 4.74 -1.14 -0.91
N HIS A 3 4.13 0.01 -1.22
CA HIS A 3 2.73 0.08 -1.67
C HIS A 3 2.48 -0.74 -2.94
N VAL A 4 3.45 -0.79 -3.86
CA VAL A 4 3.36 -1.60 -5.09
C VAL A 4 3.44 -3.09 -4.74
N PHE A 5 4.36 -3.47 -3.85
CA PHE A 5 4.50 -4.86 -3.40
C PHE A 5 3.30 -5.38 -2.63
N GLN A 6 2.72 -4.56 -1.75
CA GLN A 6 1.47 -4.86 -1.05
C GLN A 6 0.34 -5.10 -2.06
N LEU A 7 0.24 -4.24 -3.07
CA LEU A 7 -0.79 -4.38 -4.09
C LEU A 7 -0.57 -5.62 -4.98
N TYR A 8 0.68 -6.00 -5.27
CA TYR A 8 0.99 -7.29 -5.92
C TYR A 8 0.58 -8.50 -5.09
N ARG A 9 0.66 -8.42 -3.75
CA ARG A 9 0.18 -9.47 -2.85
C ARG A 9 -1.36 -9.51 -2.74
N GLY A 10 -2.05 -8.51 -3.28
CA GLY A 10 -3.49 -8.34 -3.11
C GLY A 10 -3.88 -7.76 -1.75
N GLU A 11 -2.91 -7.27 -0.97
CA GLU A 11 -3.18 -6.56 0.29
C GLU A 11 -3.76 -5.18 -0.05
N ARG A 12 -5.05 -4.99 0.25
CA ARG A 12 -5.81 -3.76 -0.06
C ARG A 12 -5.91 -2.80 1.12
N THR A 13 -4.97 -2.85 2.07
CA THR A 13 -4.94 -1.96 3.24
C THR A 13 -5.03 -0.48 2.85
N LEU A 14 -4.45 -0.11 1.71
CA LEU A 14 -4.47 1.25 1.16
C LEU A 14 -5.71 1.57 0.30
N HIS A 15 -6.57 0.59 0.02
CA HIS A 15 -7.73 0.70 -0.89
C HIS A 15 -9.07 0.41 -0.20
N GLN A 16 -9.07 0.01 1.08
CA GLN A 16 -10.28 -0.39 1.81
C GLN A 16 -11.37 0.69 1.76
N ASP A 17 -10.99 1.97 1.73
CA ASP A 17 -11.93 3.09 1.83
C ASP A 17 -12.27 3.76 0.48
N VAL A 18 -11.62 3.35 -0.64
CA VAL A 18 -11.73 4.05 -1.94
C VAL A 18 -12.19 3.08 -3.03
N LEU A 19 -13.49 2.79 -3.06
CA LEU A 19 -14.11 1.95 -4.10
C LEU A 19 -14.30 2.77 -5.38
N VAL A 20 -13.39 2.64 -6.34
CA VAL A 20 -13.45 3.38 -7.61
C VAL A 20 -13.66 2.40 -8.77
N SER A 21 -14.58 2.75 -9.67
CA SER A 21 -14.84 1.95 -10.87
C SER A 21 -13.60 1.85 -11.76
N PRO A 22 -13.34 0.70 -12.44
CA PRO A 22 -12.14 0.52 -13.24
C PRO A 22 -11.92 1.58 -14.32
N ARG A 23 -13.00 2.08 -14.95
CA ARG A 23 -12.94 3.15 -15.95
C ARG A 23 -12.50 4.49 -15.35
N ALA A 24 -13.02 4.81 -14.16
CA ALA A 24 -12.63 6.02 -13.45
C ALA A 24 -11.17 5.95 -12.99
N LEU A 25 -10.66 4.76 -12.68
CA LEU A 25 -9.29 4.52 -12.26
C LEU A 25 -8.29 4.84 -13.37
N VAL A 26 -8.58 4.40 -14.60
CA VAL A 26 -7.80 4.73 -15.81
C VAL A 26 -7.88 6.23 -16.12
N GLY A 27 -9.06 6.85 -16.01
CA GLY A 27 -9.18 8.30 -16.19
C GLY A 27 -8.37 9.10 -15.15
N LYS A 28 -8.31 8.61 -13.92
CA LYS A 28 -7.55 9.22 -12.81
C LYS A 28 -6.04 9.01 -12.98
N SER A 29 -5.59 7.86 -13.49
CA SER A 29 -4.16 7.60 -13.73
C SER A 29 -3.56 8.56 -14.76
N LEU A 30 -4.34 8.97 -15.78
CA LEU A 30 -3.86 9.92 -16.80
C LEU A 30 -3.53 11.30 -16.19
N ARG A 31 -4.20 11.68 -15.10
CA ARG A 31 -4.00 12.98 -14.44
C ARG A 31 -2.84 12.96 -13.44
N PHE A 32 -2.33 11.78 -13.11
CA PHE A 32 -1.29 11.59 -12.09
C PHE A 32 -0.02 12.41 -12.38
N SER A 33 0.50 12.33 -13.60
CA SER A 33 1.75 13.02 -13.98
C SER A 33 1.67 14.54 -13.78
N GLY A 34 0.55 15.15 -14.21
CA GLY A 34 0.33 16.59 -14.03
C GLY A 34 0.17 16.99 -12.56
N TYR A 35 -0.59 16.21 -11.78
CA TYR A 35 -0.74 16.46 -10.35
C TYR A 35 0.57 16.29 -9.59
N GLN A 36 1.42 15.31 -9.95
CA GLN A 36 2.74 15.12 -9.36
C GLN A 36 3.61 16.38 -9.46
N ILE A 37 3.70 16.96 -10.66
CA ILE A 37 4.51 18.16 -10.86
C ILE A 37 3.86 19.36 -10.16
N ALA A 38 2.55 19.55 -10.30
CA ALA A 38 1.84 20.67 -9.71
C ALA A 38 1.94 20.69 -8.17
N HIS A 39 1.73 19.55 -7.50
CA HIS A 39 1.85 19.45 -6.05
C HIS A 39 3.31 19.56 -5.56
N SER A 40 4.29 19.12 -6.35
CA SER A 40 5.70 19.35 -6.02
C SER A 40 6.05 20.85 -6.03
N ILE A 41 5.57 21.60 -7.03
CA ILE A 41 5.78 23.05 -7.10
C ILE A 41 5.03 23.76 -5.97
N LEU A 42 3.76 23.39 -5.74
CA LEU A 42 2.94 23.98 -4.68
C LEU A 42 3.51 23.68 -3.29
N GLY A 43 3.96 22.45 -3.07
CA GLY A 43 4.62 22.05 -1.82
C GLY A 43 5.94 22.79 -1.61
N PHE A 44 6.75 22.98 -2.66
CA PHE A 44 7.96 23.81 -2.58
C PHE A 44 7.63 25.27 -2.21
N LEU A 45 6.63 25.88 -2.85
CA LEU A 45 6.18 27.24 -2.52
C LEU A 45 5.67 27.31 -1.07
N CYS A 46 4.88 26.33 -0.64
CA CYS A 46 4.34 26.25 0.71
C CYS A 46 5.43 26.07 1.77
N LEU A 47 6.51 25.33 1.47
CA LEU A 47 7.70 25.19 2.32
C LEU A 47 8.60 26.43 2.29
N LEU A 48 8.66 27.15 1.16
CA LEU A 48 9.45 28.37 1.04
C LEU A 48 8.94 29.47 1.97
N VAL A 49 7.62 29.63 2.10
CA VAL A 49 7.01 30.65 2.97
C VAL A 49 7.52 30.59 4.42
N PRO A 50 7.41 29.47 5.16
CA PRO A 50 7.91 29.40 6.54
C PRO A 50 9.43 29.53 6.62
N ILE A 51 10.18 29.03 5.63
CA ILE A 51 11.65 29.18 5.60
C ILE A 51 12.03 30.66 5.45
N VAL A 52 11.41 31.39 4.53
CA VAL A 52 11.67 32.82 4.32
C VAL A 52 11.23 33.62 5.53
N VAL A 53 10.06 33.33 6.12
CA VAL A 53 9.59 34.02 7.33
C VAL A 53 10.54 33.79 8.50
N THR A 54 10.95 32.55 8.75
CA THR A 54 11.90 32.25 9.84
C THR A 54 13.29 32.83 9.58
N ALA A 55 13.79 32.81 8.35
CA ALA A 55 15.04 33.46 7.97
C ALA A 55 14.97 34.98 8.08
N PHE A 56 13.83 35.59 7.74
CA PHE A 56 13.61 37.04 7.89
C PHE A 56 13.57 37.43 9.37
N ILE A 57 12.87 36.67 10.21
CA ILE A 57 12.84 36.89 11.67
C ILE A 57 14.24 36.71 12.27
N ALA A 58 14.95 35.64 11.93
CA ALA A 58 16.30 35.38 12.42
C ALA A 58 17.30 36.45 11.95
N GLY A 59 17.22 36.84 10.67
CA GLY A 59 18.02 37.91 10.10
C GLY A 59 17.75 39.25 10.75
N TRP A 60 16.47 39.58 11.01
CA TRP A 60 16.08 40.80 11.73
C TRP A 60 16.63 40.84 13.15
N VAL A 61 16.51 39.72 13.89
CA VAL A 61 17.06 39.59 15.25
C VAL A 61 18.58 39.74 15.24
N SER A 62 19.27 39.11 14.28
CA SER A 62 20.74 39.19 14.17
C SER A 62 21.23 40.57 13.74
N ALA A 63 20.61 41.19 12.74
CA ALA A 63 21.06 42.48 12.18
C ALA A 63 20.90 43.62 13.18
N PHE A 64 19.83 43.58 13.97
CA PHE A 64 19.54 44.58 14.98
C PHE A 64 19.90 44.11 16.40
N SER A 65 20.74 43.07 16.53
CA SER A 65 21.19 42.51 17.82
C SER A 65 21.95 43.53 18.69
N TYR A 66 22.51 44.57 18.08
CA TYR A 66 23.20 45.67 18.77
C TYR A 66 22.26 46.78 19.26
N ASN A 67 21.00 46.80 18.82
CA ASN A 67 20.03 47.77 19.31
C ASN A 67 19.55 47.39 20.72
N PRO A 68 19.50 48.34 21.67
CA PRO A 68 19.11 48.05 23.05
C PRO A 68 17.67 47.51 23.17
N LEU A 69 16.78 47.90 22.25
CA LEU A 69 15.40 47.44 22.21
C LEU A 69 15.29 45.92 21.95
N ILE A 70 16.06 45.37 21.00
CA ILE A 70 16.00 43.94 20.68
C ILE A 70 16.61 43.10 21.80
N GLN A 71 17.70 43.57 22.40
CA GLN A 71 18.26 42.90 23.58
C GLN A 71 17.27 42.86 24.74
N GLN A 72 16.51 43.94 24.94
CA GLN A 72 15.45 43.97 25.95
C GLN A 72 14.31 43.02 25.61
N MET A 73 13.89 42.92 24.33
CA MET A 73 12.87 41.96 23.92
C MET A 73 13.33 40.50 24.06
N LEU A 74 14.59 40.18 23.74
CA LEU A 74 15.15 38.83 23.90
C LEU A 74 15.23 38.43 25.37
N LYS A 75 15.68 39.35 26.24
CA LYS A 75 15.69 39.11 27.70
C LYS A 75 14.27 38.94 28.26
N TRP A 76 13.32 39.76 27.81
CA TRP A 76 11.92 39.60 28.19
C TRP A 76 11.36 38.25 27.74
N LEU A 77 11.69 37.79 26.54
CA LEU A 77 11.31 36.47 26.06
C LEU A 77 11.93 35.34 26.89
N GLU A 78 13.20 35.48 27.27
CA GLU A 78 13.89 34.53 28.15
C GLU A 78 13.24 34.48 29.54
N GLU A 79 12.91 35.64 30.13
CA GLU A 79 12.20 35.74 31.40
C GLU A 79 10.80 35.10 31.34
N VAL A 80 10.06 35.34 30.25
CA VAL A 80 8.76 34.70 30.02
C VAL A 80 8.91 33.19 29.85
N ALA A 81 9.91 32.73 29.10
CA ALA A 81 10.18 31.32 28.91
C ALA A 81 10.55 30.62 30.23
N LEU A 82 11.39 31.26 31.06
CA LEU A 82 11.74 30.78 32.39
C LEU A 82 10.53 30.78 33.34
N GLY A 83 9.65 31.78 33.24
CA GLY A 83 8.39 31.84 34.01
C GLY A 83 7.38 30.75 33.60
N PHE A 84 7.39 30.35 32.33
CA PHE A 84 6.54 29.27 31.80
C PHE A 84 7.15 27.87 32.01
N LEU A 85 8.45 27.79 32.29
CA LEU A 85 9.14 26.53 32.56
C LEU A 85 8.52 25.73 33.74
N PRO A 86 8.26 26.32 34.92
CA PRO A 86 7.68 25.56 36.04
C PRO A 86 6.27 25.03 35.74
N THR A 87 5.44 25.73 34.95
CA THR A 87 4.11 25.23 34.58
C THR A 87 4.19 24.06 33.60
N VAL A 88 5.14 24.08 32.67
CA VAL A 88 5.43 22.94 31.77
C VAL A 88 5.98 21.75 32.53
N VAL A 89 6.93 21.99 33.45
CA VAL A 89 7.51 20.94 34.30
C VAL A 89 6.44 20.32 35.19
N LEU A 90 5.60 21.12 35.85
CA LEU A 90 4.49 20.62 36.66
C LEU A 90 3.50 19.80 35.81
N SER A 91 3.15 20.28 34.62
CA SER A 91 2.30 19.56 33.67
C SER A 91 2.88 18.20 33.29
N PHE A 92 4.19 18.12 33.04
CA PHE A 92 4.90 16.88 32.75
C PHE A 92 4.95 15.94 33.95
N LEU A 93 5.19 16.46 35.16
CA LEU A 93 5.19 15.69 36.40
C LEU A 93 3.81 15.10 36.71
N LEU A 94 2.74 15.86 36.51
CA LEU A 94 1.36 15.38 36.68
C LEU A 94 1.03 14.26 35.70
N TRP A 95 1.44 14.39 34.43
CA TRP A 95 1.31 13.33 33.44
C TRP A 95 2.09 12.06 33.83
N LEU A 96 3.33 12.21 34.30
CA LEU A 96 4.15 11.10 34.79
C LEU A 96 3.53 10.44 36.03
N PHE A 97 2.97 11.23 36.95
CA PHE A 97 2.29 10.72 38.13
C PHE A 97 1.03 9.94 37.78
N GLN A 98 0.25 10.41 36.80
CA GLN A 98 -0.88 9.66 36.27
C GLN A 98 -0.46 8.33 35.63
N LEU A 99 0.65 8.31 34.89
CA LEU A 99 1.22 7.09 34.32
C LEU A 99 1.67 6.12 35.42
N PHE A 100 2.29 6.64 36.48
CA PHE A 100 2.70 5.85 37.64
C PHE A 100 1.50 5.21 38.35
N LEU A 101 0.45 5.99 38.64
CA LEU A 101 -0.79 5.47 39.24
C LEU A 101 -1.45 4.42 38.34
N ALA A 102 -1.51 4.67 37.03
CA ALA A 102 -2.05 3.72 36.06
C ALA A 102 -1.31 2.39 36.10
N PHE A 103 0.03 2.42 36.10
CA PHE A 103 0.84 1.20 36.05
C PHE A 103 0.94 0.46 37.39
N PHE A 104 1.07 1.17 38.51
CA PHE A 104 1.32 0.54 39.82
C PHE A 104 0.07 0.33 40.67
N VAL A 105 -0.95 1.18 40.53
CA VAL A 105 -2.13 1.17 41.43
C VAL A 105 -3.38 0.65 40.74
N PHE A 106 -3.55 0.92 39.45
CA PHE A 106 -4.77 0.55 38.71
C PHE A 106 -4.60 -0.65 37.79
N CYS A 107 -3.38 -0.98 37.38
CA CYS A 107 -3.12 -2.14 36.53
C CYS A 107 -3.01 -3.40 37.39
N ASP A 108 -3.91 -4.34 37.13
CA ASP A 108 -3.85 -5.68 37.67
C ASP A 108 -2.64 -6.41 37.08
N ARG A 109 -1.74 -6.92 37.93
CA ARG A 109 -0.47 -7.55 37.52
C ARG A 109 -0.63 -9.04 37.22
N ASP A 110 -1.79 -9.62 37.57
CA ASP A 110 -1.98 -11.08 37.61
C ASP A 110 -2.77 -11.62 36.41
N LEU A 111 -3.48 -10.77 35.64
CA LEU A 111 -4.22 -11.16 34.43
C LEU A 111 -3.47 -10.83 33.12
N PRO A 112 -3.66 -11.62 32.05
CA PRO A 112 -3.08 -11.31 30.74
C PRO A 112 -3.66 -10.01 30.17
N ASP A 113 -2.80 -9.17 29.56
CA ASP A 113 -3.03 -7.84 28.93
C ASP A 113 -4.17 -7.75 27.87
N ILE A 114 -4.96 -8.81 27.70
CA ILE A 114 -6.05 -8.92 26.75
C ILE A 114 -7.34 -8.32 27.33
N THR A 115 -7.51 -8.31 28.66
CA THR A 115 -8.70 -7.77 29.33
C THR A 115 -8.34 -6.55 30.19
N ILE A 116 -8.98 -5.42 29.94
CA ILE A 116 -8.83 -4.20 30.74
C ILE A 116 -9.52 -4.43 32.10
N THR A 117 -8.76 -4.88 33.10
CA THR A 117 -9.22 -4.97 34.50
C THR A 117 -8.57 -3.84 35.30
N VAL A 118 -9.39 -3.14 36.10
CA VAL A 118 -8.93 -2.05 36.97
C VAL A 118 -8.95 -2.55 38.40
N ASP A 119 -7.77 -2.57 39.02
CA ASP A 119 -7.65 -2.85 40.44
C ASP A 119 -8.18 -1.66 41.26
N ASN A 120 -8.95 -1.99 42.30
CA ASN A 120 -9.53 -1.03 43.24
C ASN A 120 -10.29 0.14 42.57
N ARG A 121 -11.43 -0.19 41.97
CA ARG A 121 -12.32 0.74 41.24
C ARG A 121 -12.69 2.01 42.02
N GLN A 122 -12.76 1.98 43.35
CA GLN A 122 -13.06 3.16 44.16
C GLN A 122 -11.91 4.19 44.14
N LEU A 123 -10.67 3.73 44.27
CA LEU A 123 -9.49 4.61 44.23
C LEU A 123 -9.33 5.24 42.84
N PHE A 124 -9.60 4.46 41.79
CA PHE A 124 -9.64 4.98 40.41
C PHE A 124 -10.67 6.11 40.25
N SER A 125 -11.88 5.95 40.82
CA SER A 125 -12.91 6.99 40.75
C SER A 125 -12.51 8.27 41.49
N ILE A 126 -11.88 8.16 42.66
CA ILE A 126 -11.42 9.32 43.44
C ILE A 126 -10.27 10.03 42.73
N ALA A 127 -9.29 9.28 42.23
CA ALA A 127 -8.16 9.83 41.49
C ALA A 127 -8.62 10.50 40.19
N SER A 128 -9.52 9.86 39.43
CA SER A 128 -10.09 10.45 38.21
C SER A 128 -10.83 11.76 38.50
N TYR A 129 -11.54 11.86 39.63
CA TYR A 129 -12.22 13.08 40.04
C TYR A 129 -11.23 14.19 40.39
N PHE A 130 -10.17 13.87 41.14
CA PHE A 130 -9.11 14.84 41.49
C PHE A 130 -8.35 15.35 40.26
N PHE A 131 -7.99 14.46 39.33
CA PHE A 131 -7.25 14.84 38.12
C PHE A 131 -8.08 15.48 37.01
N PHE A 132 -9.41 15.47 37.14
CA PHE A 132 -10.33 15.99 36.12
C PHE A 132 -9.99 17.44 35.72
N PHE A 133 -9.83 18.34 36.69
CA PHE A 133 -9.55 19.75 36.42
C PHE A 133 -8.18 19.96 35.76
N PHE A 134 -7.16 19.24 36.20
CA PHE A 134 -5.81 19.31 35.59
C PHE A 134 -5.82 18.77 34.16
N ASN A 135 -6.58 17.70 33.90
CA ASN A 135 -6.71 17.12 32.57
C ASN A 135 -7.45 18.03 31.59
N ILE A 136 -8.34 18.92 32.04
CA ILE A 136 -8.95 19.94 31.18
C ILE A 136 -7.89 20.91 30.65
N ILE A 137 -7.03 21.42 31.54
CA ILE A 137 -5.97 22.37 31.17
C ILE A 137 -4.94 21.68 30.26
N LEU A 138 -4.50 20.48 30.63
CA LEU A 138 -3.60 19.66 29.80
C LEU A 138 -4.23 19.34 28.44
N GLY A 139 -5.53 19.04 28.41
CA GLY A 139 -6.29 18.78 27.21
C GLY A 139 -6.34 19.98 26.27
N PHE A 140 -6.50 21.20 26.79
CA PHE A 140 -6.44 22.42 25.99
C PHE A 140 -5.05 22.63 25.36
N LEU A 141 -3.98 22.48 26.16
CA LEU A 141 -2.60 22.55 25.66
C LEU A 141 -2.33 21.45 24.61
N ALA A 142 -2.74 20.22 24.87
CA ALA A 142 -2.63 19.11 23.93
C ALA A 142 -3.41 19.35 22.63
N GLY A 143 -4.58 20.01 22.72
CA GLY A 143 -5.36 20.46 21.57
C GLY A 143 -4.62 21.49 20.72
N LEU A 144 -3.97 22.48 21.35
CA LEU A 144 -3.13 23.45 20.65
C LEU A 144 -1.95 22.76 19.94
N PHE A 145 -1.24 21.87 20.64
CA PHE A 145 -0.18 21.07 20.05
C PHE A 145 -0.68 20.15 18.92
N ARG A 146 -1.92 19.66 18.99
CA ARG A 146 -2.54 18.86 17.92
C ARG A 146 -2.72 19.70 16.65
N ILE A 147 -3.20 20.93 16.77
CA ILE A 147 -3.33 21.85 15.63
C ILE A 147 -1.95 22.17 15.05
N LEU A 148 -0.97 22.47 15.91
CA LEU A 148 0.40 22.77 15.50
C LEU A 148 1.06 21.61 14.74
N LYS A 149 0.96 20.39 15.28
CA LYS A 149 1.45 19.16 14.62
C LYS A 149 0.74 18.93 13.29
N GLY A 150 -0.58 19.14 13.23
CA GLY A 150 -1.35 19.02 12.00
C GLY A 150 -0.91 20.01 10.93
N LEU A 151 -0.66 21.27 11.31
CA LEU A 151 -0.15 22.29 10.39
C LEU A 151 1.25 21.94 9.88
N LEU A 152 2.17 21.56 10.78
CA LEU A 152 3.55 21.20 10.42
C LEU A 152 3.60 20.00 9.48
N LEU A 153 2.90 18.92 9.83
CA LEU A 153 2.80 17.73 8.98
C LEU A 153 2.11 18.06 7.66
N GLY A 154 1.07 18.89 7.68
CA GLY A 154 0.39 19.35 6.47
C GLY A 154 1.32 20.06 5.50
N VAL A 155 2.13 21.02 5.98
CA VAL A 155 3.09 21.77 5.16
C VAL A 155 4.18 20.85 4.60
N ILE A 156 4.73 19.94 5.42
CA ILE A 156 5.79 19.01 5.00
C ILE A 156 5.27 17.99 3.97
N PHE A 157 4.08 17.42 4.21
CA PHE A 157 3.50 16.42 3.32
C PHE A 157 2.79 17.00 2.11
N MET A 158 2.57 18.31 2.03
CA MET A 158 1.93 18.95 0.87
C MET A 158 2.65 18.64 -0.46
N ALA A 159 3.98 18.49 -0.42
CA ALA A 159 4.79 18.17 -1.59
C ALA A 159 4.72 16.68 -2.01
N ARG A 160 4.29 15.78 -1.10
CA ARG A 160 4.27 14.33 -1.32
C ARG A 160 2.85 13.82 -1.57
N ILE A 161 2.60 13.32 -2.76
CA ILE A 161 1.29 12.74 -3.14
C ILE A 161 1.10 11.32 -2.57
N ASP A 162 2.20 10.62 -2.22
CA ASP A 162 2.14 9.25 -1.71
C ASP A 162 1.42 9.13 -0.35
N GLN A 163 1.21 10.24 0.36
CA GLN A 163 0.56 10.26 1.66
C GLN A 163 -0.64 11.23 1.64
N PRO A 164 -1.84 10.77 2.04
CA PRO A 164 -2.99 11.65 2.10
C PRO A 164 -2.81 12.65 3.25
N VAL A 165 -3.03 13.93 2.96
CA VAL A 165 -3.05 14.99 3.99
C VAL A 165 -4.35 14.91 4.82
N LEU A 166 -5.41 14.36 4.23
CA LEU A 166 -6.71 14.20 4.86
C LEU A 166 -6.79 12.95 5.75
N MET A 167 -7.65 13.02 6.75
CA MET A 167 -7.92 11.88 7.64
C MET A 167 -8.47 10.66 6.89
N GLN A 168 -8.30 9.49 7.48
CA GLN A 168 -8.87 8.25 6.97
C GLN A 168 -10.41 8.38 6.88
N GLY A 169 -11.01 7.91 5.78
CA GLY A 169 -12.42 8.14 5.43
C GLY A 169 -12.68 9.36 4.53
N TYR A 170 -11.85 10.41 4.59
CA TYR A 170 -11.98 11.60 3.71
C TYR A 170 -10.96 11.62 2.57
N GLN A 171 -10.20 10.55 2.39
CA GLN A 171 -9.16 10.42 1.35
C GLN A 171 -9.72 10.57 -0.08
N THR A 172 -11.01 10.31 -0.30
CA THR A 172 -11.66 10.48 -1.61
C THR A 172 -11.75 11.93 -2.07
N TRP A 173 -11.67 12.88 -1.15
CA TRP A 173 -11.72 14.32 -1.44
C TRP A 173 -10.35 14.83 -1.93
N ASP A 174 -9.28 14.12 -1.58
CA ASP A 174 -7.94 14.38 -2.09
C ASP A 174 -7.79 13.83 -3.51
N LYS A 175 -8.00 14.72 -4.49
CA LYS A 175 -7.90 14.38 -5.91
C LYS A 175 -6.49 13.93 -6.32
N ALA A 176 -5.45 14.43 -5.65
CA ALA A 176 -4.07 14.08 -5.96
C ALA A 176 -3.77 12.65 -5.50
N PHE A 177 -4.14 12.33 -4.26
CA PHE A 177 -4.02 10.98 -3.71
C PHE A 177 -4.85 9.97 -4.51
N VAL A 178 -6.08 10.33 -4.90
CA VAL A 178 -6.95 9.48 -5.73
C VAL A 178 -6.37 9.25 -7.14
N ALA A 179 -5.68 10.25 -7.73
CA ALA A 179 -4.98 10.08 -9.00
C ALA A 179 -3.78 9.13 -8.87
N TYR A 180 -3.02 9.23 -7.78
CA TYR A 180 -1.95 8.29 -7.45
C TYR A 180 -2.46 6.86 -7.29
N LEU A 181 -3.58 6.69 -6.59
CA LEU A 181 -4.25 5.38 -6.45
C LEU A 181 -4.63 4.80 -7.82
N GLY A 182 -5.14 5.67 -8.70
CA GLY A 182 -5.46 5.32 -10.08
C GLY A 182 -4.25 4.80 -10.83
N PHE A 183 -3.16 5.57 -10.79
CA PHE A 183 -1.88 5.19 -11.40
C PHE A 183 -1.34 3.87 -10.85
N LEU A 184 -1.34 3.68 -9.53
CA LEU A 184 -0.83 2.47 -8.89
C LEU A 184 -1.60 1.21 -9.32
N ASN A 185 -2.93 1.29 -9.40
CA ASN A 185 -3.75 0.16 -9.84
C ASN A 185 -3.56 -0.16 -11.33
N VAL A 186 -3.49 0.86 -12.18
CA VAL A 186 -3.23 0.66 -13.63
C VAL A 186 -1.85 0.05 -13.83
N LEU A 187 -0.84 0.53 -13.07
CA LEU A 187 0.50 -0.02 -13.09
C LEU A 187 0.52 -1.50 -12.67
N VAL A 188 -0.19 -1.86 -11.59
CA VAL A 188 -0.25 -3.26 -11.14
C VAL A 188 -1.01 -4.15 -12.13
N ALA A 189 -2.08 -3.63 -12.75
CA ALA A 189 -2.85 -4.38 -13.74
C ALA A 189 -2.05 -4.71 -15.00
N HIS A 190 -1.23 -3.78 -15.50
CA HIS A 190 -0.45 -3.97 -16.73
C HIS A 190 0.95 -4.53 -16.50
N SER A 191 1.59 -4.21 -15.37
CA SER A 191 2.99 -4.53 -15.09
C SER A 191 3.13 -5.51 -13.93
N HIS A 192 2.27 -6.53 -13.86
CA HIS A 192 2.39 -7.56 -12.84
C HIS A 192 3.59 -8.48 -13.14
N PRO A 193 4.62 -8.55 -12.28
CA PRO A 193 5.87 -9.25 -12.59
C PRO A 193 5.66 -10.74 -12.85
N VAL A 194 4.77 -11.40 -12.09
CA VAL A 194 4.45 -12.83 -12.29
C VAL A 194 3.81 -13.07 -13.66
N MET A 195 2.96 -12.16 -14.13
CA MET A 195 2.31 -12.29 -15.44
C MET A 195 3.32 -12.08 -16.57
N LEU A 196 4.18 -11.06 -16.45
CA LEU A 196 5.22 -10.78 -17.43
C LEU A 196 6.22 -11.95 -17.55
N VAL A 197 6.67 -12.50 -16.43
CA VAL A 197 7.55 -13.68 -16.41
C VAL A 197 6.84 -14.90 -17.00
N PHE A 198 5.56 -15.12 -16.66
CA PHE A 198 4.78 -16.20 -17.24
C PHE A 198 4.65 -16.08 -18.77
N CYS A 199 4.33 -14.89 -19.28
CA CYS A 199 4.28 -14.63 -20.72
C CYS A 199 5.65 -14.84 -21.38
N HIS A 200 6.74 -14.38 -20.75
CA HIS A 200 8.10 -14.58 -21.25
C HIS A 200 8.47 -16.07 -21.33
N LEU A 201 8.11 -16.87 -20.31
CA LEU A 201 8.30 -18.32 -20.32
C LEU A 201 7.50 -19.00 -21.43
N LEU A 202 6.27 -18.56 -21.69
CA LEU A 202 5.44 -19.09 -22.78
C LEU A 202 6.01 -18.74 -24.16
N ILE A 203 6.44 -17.49 -24.35
CA ILE A 203 7.06 -17.03 -25.61
C ILE A 203 8.34 -17.80 -25.87
N ASN A 204 9.22 -17.93 -24.87
CA ASN A 204 10.49 -18.65 -25.01
C ASN A 204 10.27 -20.14 -25.34
N ARG A 205 9.27 -20.77 -24.72
CA ARG A 205 8.88 -22.15 -25.05
C ARG A 205 8.37 -22.29 -26.48
N ASN A 206 7.61 -21.32 -26.97
CA ASN A 206 7.07 -21.34 -28.32
C ASN A 206 8.18 -21.11 -29.36
N SER A 207 9.10 -20.18 -29.10
CA SER A 207 10.27 -19.96 -29.97
C SER A 207 11.19 -21.19 -30.01
N ASP A 208 11.43 -21.87 -28.90
CA ASP A 208 12.20 -23.13 -28.87
C ASP A 208 11.51 -24.27 -29.64
N SER A 209 10.19 -24.25 -29.71
CA SER A 209 9.41 -25.22 -30.49
C SER A 209 9.45 -24.87 -31.98
N GLY A 210 9.34 -23.59 -32.34
CA GLY A 210 9.42 -23.09 -33.71
C GLY A 210 10.81 -23.18 -34.33
N LEU A 211 11.87 -22.91 -33.56
CA LEU A 211 13.27 -23.04 -34.01
C LEU A 211 13.65 -24.51 -34.28
N LYS A 212 13.04 -25.45 -33.54
CA LYS A 212 13.17 -26.90 -33.79
C LYS A 212 12.32 -27.39 -34.96
N GLU A 213 11.32 -26.62 -35.38
CA GLU A 213 10.50 -26.90 -36.57
C GLU A 213 11.06 -26.25 -37.85
N SER A 214 11.87 -25.20 -37.75
CA SER A 214 12.54 -24.57 -38.90
C SER A 214 13.89 -25.21 -39.29
N PHE A 215 14.42 -26.15 -38.50
CA PHE A 215 15.57 -27.00 -38.86
C PHE A 215 15.14 -28.40 -39.34
N PRO A 216 14.44 -28.51 -40.48
CA PRO A 216 14.76 -29.61 -41.38
C PRO A 216 14.57 -29.21 -42.84
N GLN A 217 15.60 -28.65 -43.48
CA GLN A 217 15.85 -28.81 -44.92
C GLN A 217 17.10 -28.03 -45.33
N THR A 218 18.27 -28.64 -45.17
CA THR A 218 19.30 -28.48 -46.19
C THR A 218 20.08 -29.79 -46.28
N VAL A 219 20.19 -30.28 -47.52
CA VAL A 219 21.01 -31.40 -48.02
C VAL A 219 20.30 -32.77 -48.21
N SER A 220 19.72 -32.88 -49.42
CA SER A 220 19.93 -33.90 -50.47
C SER A 220 19.64 -35.40 -50.25
N SER A 221 18.66 -35.87 -51.02
CA SER A 221 18.61 -37.11 -51.83
C SER A 221 18.93 -38.46 -51.17
N GLY A 222 17.87 -39.22 -50.86
CA GLY A 222 17.97 -40.65 -50.50
C GLY A 222 16.62 -41.29 -50.16
N ALA A 223 15.71 -41.39 -51.14
CA ALA A 223 14.38 -41.94 -50.99
C ALA A 223 14.39 -43.47 -50.78
N SER A 224 14.29 -43.91 -49.52
CA SER A 224 13.83 -45.23 -49.05
C SER A 224 14.21 -45.47 -47.58
N ARG A 225 15.25 -44.78 -47.08
CA ARG A 225 15.67 -44.85 -45.66
C ARG A 225 15.14 -43.71 -44.79
N GLU A 226 14.41 -42.75 -45.35
CA GLU A 226 13.87 -41.60 -44.61
C GLU A 226 12.53 -41.89 -43.89
N GLU A 227 11.72 -42.86 -44.34
CA GLU A 227 10.42 -43.16 -43.70
C GLU A 227 10.59 -43.77 -42.30
N ASN A 228 11.49 -44.75 -42.14
CA ASN A 228 11.76 -45.36 -40.84
C ASN A 228 12.34 -44.37 -39.82
N TYR A 229 13.26 -43.49 -40.26
CA TYR A 229 13.82 -42.45 -39.39
C TYR A 229 12.78 -41.38 -39.04
N ARG A 230 11.90 -41.00 -39.98
CA ARG A 230 10.82 -40.03 -39.74
C ARG A 230 9.77 -40.61 -38.79
N GLU A 231 9.40 -41.88 -38.93
CA GLU A 231 8.50 -42.57 -37.98
C GLU A 231 9.12 -42.71 -36.59
N GLU A 232 10.41 -43.05 -36.49
CA GLU A 232 11.11 -43.19 -35.21
C GLU A 232 11.24 -41.84 -34.50
N ILE A 233 11.48 -40.74 -35.22
CA ILE A 233 11.49 -39.37 -34.69
C ILE A 233 10.08 -38.97 -34.22
N VAL A 234 9.04 -39.24 -35.01
CA VAL A 234 7.64 -38.95 -34.63
C VAL A 234 7.22 -39.79 -33.41
N ARG A 235 7.67 -41.05 -33.32
CA ARG A 235 7.41 -41.95 -32.18
C ARG A 235 8.16 -41.48 -30.94
N ARG A 236 9.45 -41.12 -31.02
CA ARG A 236 10.20 -40.47 -29.92
C ARG A 236 9.55 -39.17 -29.48
N ARG A 237 9.08 -38.34 -30.42
CA ARG A 237 8.37 -37.08 -30.13
C ARG A 237 7.00 -37.33 -29.48
N ARG A 238 6.30 -38.42 -29.85
CA ARG A 238 5.08 -38.86 -29.17
C ARG A 238 5.39 -39.37 -27.75
N LEU A 239 6.40 -40.21 -27.58
CA LEU A 239 6.83 -40.74 -26.29
C LEU A 239 7.30 -39.64 -25.33
N ALA A 240 8.09 -38.68 -25.81
CA ALA A 240 8.48 -37.51 -25.04
C ALA A 240 7.26 -36.65 -24.63
N ARG A 241 6.30 -36.45 -25.54
CA ARG A 241 5.03 -35.76 -25.24
C ARG A 241 4.16 -36.54 -24.22
N PHE A 242 4.11 -37.86 -24.30
CA PHE A 242 3.39 -38.71 -23.35
C PHE A 242 4.04 -38.72 -21.97
N SER A 243 5.37 -38.85 -21.91
CA SER A 243 6.16 -38.74 -20.67
C SER A 243 5.96 -37.38 -20.00
N GLN A 244 5.97 -36.29 -20.77
CA GLN A 244 5.77 -34.95 -20.25
C GLN A 244 4.33 -34.70 -19.76
N LYS A 245 3.32 -35.30 -20.42
CA LYS A 245 1.94 -35.29 -19.93
C LYS A 245 1.80 -36.04 -18.60
N ALA A 246 2.43 -37.20 -18.46
CA ALA A 246 2.42 -37.98 -17.22
C ALA A 246 3.15 -37.22 -16.08
N ALA A 247 4.32 -36.64 -16.37
CA ALA A 247 5.08 -35.82 -15.43
C ALA A 247 4.28 -34.58 -14.96
N ASN A 248 3.61 -33.88 -15.87
CA ASN A 248 2.77 -32.74 -15.51
C ASN A 248 1.57 -33.14 -14.64
N ARG A 249 0.94 -34.29 -14.91
CA ARG A 249 -0.15 -34.82 -14.07
C ARG A 249 0.33 -35.17 -12.67
N TRP A 250 1.53 -35.75 -12.55
CA TRP A 250 2.12 -36.08 -11.26
C TRP A 250 2.54 -34.83 -10.48
N LEU A 251 3.19 -33.85 -11.13
CA LEU A 251 3.55 -32.57 -10.51
C LEU A 251 2.32 -31.79 -10.03
N LEU A 252 1.23 -31.84 -10.80
CA LEU A 252 -0.05 -31.26 -10.40
C LEU A 252 -0.66 -31.97 -9.19
N ALA A 253 -0.59 -33.31 -9.12
CA ALA A 253 -1.04 -34.07 -7.96
C ALA A 253 -0.22 -33.71 -6.71
N LEU A 254 1.11 -33.59 -6.84
CA LEU A 254 2.01 -33.20 -5.76
C LEU A 254 1.75 -31.75 -5.28
N MET A 255 1.49 -30.83 -6.20
CA MET A 255 1.12 -29.45 -5.86
C MET A 255 -0.18 -29.38 -5.05
N LEU A 256 -1.19 -30.15 -5.45
CA LEU A 256 -2.48 -30.22 -4.76
C LEU A 256 -2.38 -30.90 -3.39
N LEU A 257 -1.54 -31.93 -3.25
CA LEU A 257 -1.32 -32.60 -1.97
C LEU A 257 -0.69 -31.65 -0.94
N ARG A 258 0.29 -30.84 -1.38
CA ARG A 258 0.97 -29.85 -0.51
C ARG A 258 0.10 -28.62 -0.19
N ASN A 259 -0.91 -28.32 -1.02
CA ASN A 259 -1.76 -27.13 -0.88
C ASN A 259 -3.25 -27.51 -0.89
N PRO A 260 -3.80 -28.01 0.24
CA PRO A 260 -5.16 -28.55 0.29
C PRO A 260 -6.26 -27.50 0.02
N SER A 261 -5.99 -26.22 0.28
CA SER A 261 -6.91 -25.11 -0.01
C SER A 261 -7.22 -24.98 -1.51
N LEU A 262 -6.24 -25.22 -2.39
CA LEU A 262 -6.38 -25.13 -3.84
C LEU A 262 -7.30 -26.21 -4.42
N LEU A 263 -7.49 -27.33 -3.71
CA LEU A 263 -8.38 -28.40 -4.14
C LEU A 263 -9.84 -27.92 -4.22
N ARG A 264 -10.27 -27.10 -3.25
CA ARG A 264 -11.62 -26.53 -3.20
C ARG A 264 -11.84 -25.57 -4.38
N TYR A 265 -10.90 -24.66 -4.62
CA TYR A 265 -10.96 -23.72 -5.73
C TYR A 265 -10.95 -24.41 -7.09
N ARG A 266 -10.17 -25.50 -7.26
CA ARG A 266 -10.14 -26.24 -8.52
C ARG A 266 -11.47 -26.96 -8.82
N ARG A 267 -12.11 -27.56 -7.80
CA ARG A 267 -13.43 -28.19 -7.96
C ARG A 267 -14.49 -27.16 -8.37
N GLN A 268 -14.47 -25.98 -7.73
CA GLN A 268 -15.39 -24.89 -8.04
C GLN A 268 -15.11 -24.26 -9.41
N GLY A 269 -13.85 -23.99 -9.74
CA GLY A 269 -13.44 -23.43 -11.03
C GLY A 269 -13.74 -24.37 -12.21
N GLY A 270 -13.60 -25.69 -12.01
CA GLY A 270 -13.98 -26.72 -12.99
C GLY A 270 -15.50 -26.81 -13.22
N ALA A 271 -16.31 -26.52 -12.20
CA ALA A 271 -17.76 -26.39 -12.35
C ALA A 271 -18.12 -25.10 -13.11
N MET A 272 -17.44 -23.99 -12.82
CA MET A 272 -17.70 -22.70 -13.48
C MET A 272 -17.29 -22.70 -14.96
N THR A 273 -16.16 -23.33 -15.31
CA THR A 273 -15.74 -23.49 -16.72
C THR A 273 -16.73 -24.34 -17.52
N ARG A 274 -17.27 -25.42 -16.94
CA ARG A 274 -18.33 -26.21 -17.58
C ARG A 274 -19.61 -25.39 -17.83
N ILE A 275 -19.98 -24.51 -16.91
CA ILE A 275 -21.16 -23.65 -17.05
C ILE A 275 -20.94 -22.60 -18.15
N VAL A 276 -19.74 -22.01 -18.23
CA VAL A 276 -19.39 -21.04 -19.28
C VAL A 276 -19.34 -21.71 -20.66
N ASP A 277 -18.75 -22.91 -20.78
CA ASP A 277 -18.73 -23.68 -22.02
C ASP A 277 -20.14 -24.07 -22.47
N MET A 278 -21.03 -24.48 -21.55
CA MET A 278 -22.44 -24.76 -21.87
C MET A 278 -23.19 -23.51 -22.35
N ARG A 279 -22.92 -22.35 -21.76
CA ARG A 279 -23.53 -21.08 -22.18
C ARG A 279 -23.01 -20.61 -23.53
N SER A 280 -21.71 -20.81 -23.80
CA SER A 280 -21.12 -20.45 -25.09
C SER A 280 -21.59 -21.39 -26.21
N ALA A 281 -21.76 -22.69 -25.93
CA ALA A 281 -22.36 -23.64 -26.85
C ALA A 281 -23.84 -23.31 -27.16
N SER A 282 -24.60 -22.88 -26.15
CA SER A 282 -25.99 -22.43 -26.30
C SER A 282 -26.14 -21.17 -27.16
N ILE A 283 -25.22 -20.20 -27.04
CA ILE A 283 -25.24 -18.98 -27.85
C ILE A 283 -24.89 -19.30 -29.32
N ASN A 284 -23.92 -20.19 -29.54
CA ASN A 284 -23.54 -20.61 -30.89
C ASN A 284 -24.67 -21.41 -31.58
N SER A 285 -25.40 -22.26 -30.84
CA SER A 285 -26.56 -22.98 -31.40
C SER A 285 -27.74 -22.06 -31.73
N VAL A 286 -27.95 -20.99 -30.97
CA VAL A 286 -29.00 -19.98 -31.27
C VAL A 286 -28.62 -19.14 -32.49
N LEU A 287 -27.33 -18.85 -32.66
CA LEU A 287 -26.83 -18.13 -33.84
C LEU A 287 -26.92 -19.00 -35.12
N GLU A 288 -26.66 -20.31 -35.03
CA GLU A 288 -26.85 -21.24 -36.16
C GLU A 288 -28.34 -21.41 -36.54
N PHE A 289 -29.26 -21.37 -35.56
CA PHE A 289 -30.71 -21.43 -35.83
C PHE A 289 -31.28 -20.13 -36.44
N ALA A 290 -30.59 -19.00 -36.27
CA ALA A 290 -30.98 -17.71 -36.85
C ALA A 290 -30.40 -17.48 -38.26
N ILE A 291 -29.48 -18.35 -38.71
CA ILE A 291 -28.80 -18.26 -40.01
C ILE A 291 -29.28 -19.35 -40.98
N SER A 292 -30.12 -20.30 -40.52
CA SER A 292 -30.85 -21.26 -41.36
C SER A 292 -32.27 -20.82 -41.65
#